data_AF-A0A7X6D3Y3-F1
#
_entry.id   AF-A0A7X6D3Y3-F1
#
_cell.length_a   1.000
_cell.length_b   1.000
_cell.length_c   1.000
_cell.angle_alpha   90.00
_cell.angle_beta   90.00
_cell.angle_gamma   90.00
#
_symmetry.space_group_name_H-M   'P 1'
#
loop_
_entity.id
_entity.type
_entity.pdbx_description
1 polymer ?
#
loop_
_entity_poly.entity_id
_entity_poly.type
_entity_poly.pdbx_seq_one_letter_code
_entity_poly.pdbx_strand_id
1 'polypeptide(L)'
;MGNLNGAWIRHTLSERDRSTFESQYDFALSGARLTYEIEPLAEVVREWWLHAGGDRDTADADRYRSHQDATITRRPQLPQQDPTRWVDRTGPAVFAALSPGDRVRFELDFAGAADFAAQSYDHRRLVEVVSEWWTPACRNANPEHQQIDLAMIRRIEAGDESVFTDGGELS
;
A
#
# COMPACT_ATOMS: atom_id res chain seq x y z
N MET A 1 -0.63 16.90 14.15
CA MET A 1 0.36 16.15 13.35
C MET A 1 0.06 16.43 11.90
N GLY A 2 0.94 17.16 11.21
CA GLY A 2 0.77 17.44 9.78
C GLY A 2 1.12 16.19 8.99
N ASN A 3 0.20 15.70 8.17
CA ASN A 3 0.48 14.58 7.28
C ASN A 3 1.35 15.06 6.12
N LEU A 4 2.36 14.26 5.77
CA LEU A 4 3.25 14.50 4.63
C LEU A 4 2.42 14.60 3.34
N ASN A 5 2.33 15.79 2.77
CA ASN A 5 1.38 16.11 1.69
C ASN A 5 2.02 17.05 0.66
N GLY A 6 2.02 16.65 -0.62
CA GLY A 6 2.58 17.45 -1.71
C GLY A 6 1.83 18.76 -1.98
N ALA A 7 0.54 18.86 -1.62
CA ALA A 7 -0.19 20.12 -1.68
C ALA A 7 0.45 21.19 -0.79
N TRP A 8 0.82 20.83 0.45
CA TRP A 8 1.48 21.73 1.38
C TRP A 8 2.85 22.16 0.88
N ILE A 9 3.63 21.21 0.34
CA ILE A 9 4.94 21.47 -0.27
C ILE A 9 4.78 22.52 -1.36
N ARG A 10 3.90 22.27 -2.34
CA ARG A 10 3.63 23.16 -3.47
C ARG A 10 3.28 24.59 -3.05
N HIS A 11 2.51 24.74 -1.98
CA HIS A 11 2.13 26.05 -1.45
C HIS A 11 3.25 26.77 -0.67
N THR A 12 4.21 26.03 -0.13
CA THR A 12 5.28 26.56 0.72
C THR A 12 6.52 26.96 -0.09
N LEU A 13 6.74 26.32 -1.25
CA LEU A 13 7.92 26.56 -2.08
C LEU A 13 7.92 27.93 -2.79
N SER A 14 9.14 28.42 -3.07
CA SER A 14 9.35 29.53 -4.01
C SER A 14 8.86 29.14 -5.42
N GLU A 15 8.61 30.12 -6.30
CA GLU A 15 8.13 29.83 -7.66
C GLU A 15 9.07 28.90 -8.45
N ARG A 16 10.37 29.12 -8.34
CA ARG A 16 11.40 28.30 -8.99
C ARG A 16 11.40 26.87 -8.45
N ASP A 17 11.37 26.73 -7.13
CA ASP A 17 11.40 25.42 -6.49
C ASP A 17 10.10 24.66 -6.73
N ARG A 18 8.97 25.36 -6.69
CA ARG A 18 7.65 24.81 -7.02
C ARG A 18 7.63 24.22 -8.42
N SER A 19 8.15 24.93 -9.43
CA SER A 19 8.19 24.40 -10.80
C SER A 19 9.04 23.12 -10.91
N THR A 20 10.12 23.05 -10.13
CA THR A 20 11.00 21.86 -10.10
C THR A 20 10.29 20.69 -9.41
N PHE A 21 9.65 20.95 -8.27
CA PHE A 21 8.82 19.97 -7.55
C PHE A 21 7.70 19.43 -8.44
N GLU A 22 6.90 20.30 -9.07
CA GLU A 22 5.80 19.91 -9.95
C GLU A 22 6.30 19.01 -11.09
N SER A 23 7.42 19.36 -11.73
CA SER A 23 8.01 18.56 -12.82
C SER A 23 8.46 17.17 -12.35
N GLN A 24 9.11 17.08 -11.19
CA GLN A 24 9.56 15.81 -10.63
C GLN A 24 8.38 14.94 -10.16
N TYR A 25 7.37 15.58 -9.55
CA TYR A 25 6.15 14.92 -9.12
C TYR A 25 5.39 14.34 -10.33
N ASP A 26 5.21 15.12 -11.38
CA ASP A 26 4.53 14.68 -12.61
C ASP A 26 5.26 13.53 -13.30
N PHE A 27 6.60 13.58 -13.32
CA PHE A 27 7.43 12.50 -13.84
C PHE A 27 7.26 11.21 -13.01
N ALA A 28 7.37 11.30 -11.69
CA ALA A 28 7.22 10.15 -10.80
C ALA A 28 5.79 9.58 -10.83
N LEU A 29 4.76 10.44 -10.90
CA LEU A 29 3.37 10.03 -11.05
C LEU A 29 3.12 9.32 -12.39
N SER A 30 3.75 9.79 -13.46
CA SER A 30 3.71 9.09 -14.76
C SER A 30 4.33 7.70 -14.66
N GLY A 31 5.43 7.54 -13.92
CA GLY A 31 6.00 6.24 -13.59
C GLY A 31 5.02 5.36 -12.82
N ALA A 32 4.41 5.88 -11.75
CA ALA A 32 3.43 5.16 -10.94
C ALA A 32 2.22 4.70 -11.75
N ARG A 33 1.74 5.49 -12.72
CA ARG A 33 0.64 5.09 -13.62
C ARG A 33 0.98 3.90 -14.51
N LEU A 34 2.25 3.71 -14.86
CA LEU A 34 2.69 2.64 -15.73
C LEU A 34 3.03 1.36 -14.97
N THR A 35 3.56 1.50 -13.76
CA THR A 35 4.12 0.37 -13.02
C THR A 35 3.30 0.00 -11.78
N TYR A 36 2.40 0.88 -11.34
CA TYR A 36 1.74 0.85 -10.03
C TYR A 36 2.71 1.00 -8.84
N GLU A 37 3.98 1.32 -9.09
CA GLU A 37 4.98 1.55 -8.06
C GLU A 37 4.90 3.00 -7.55
N ILE A 38 4.50 3.17 -6.29
CA ILE A 38 4.24 4.47 -5.68
C ILE A 38 5.49 5.02 -4.98
N GLU A 39 6.43 4.15 -4.59
CA GLU A 39 7.58 4.55 -3.77
C GLU A 39 8.42 5.70 -4.36
N PRO A 40 8.73 5.73 -5.68
CA PRO A 40 9.43 6.86 -6.28
C PRO A 40 8.67 8.19 -6.14
N LEU A 41 7.34 8.17 -6.25
CA LEU A 41 6.50 9.36 -6.05
C LEU A 41 6.50 9.79 -4.58
N ALA A 42 6.41 8.84 -3.65
CA ALA A 42 6.51 9.11 -2.22
C ALA A 42 7.88 9.69 -1.85
N GLU A 43 8.98 9.20 -2.43
CA GLU A 43 10.33 9.73 -2.22
C GLU A 43 10.43 11.20 -2.67
N VAL A 44 9.92 11.55 -3.86
CA VAL A 44 9.89 12.95 -4.31
C VAL A 44 9.16 13.84 -3.28
N VAL A 45 8.00 13.41 -2.79
CA VAL A 45 7.26 14.17 -1.77
C VAL A 45 8.05 14.28 -0.46
N ARG A 46 8.73 13.21 -0.03
CA ARG A 46 9.57 13.22 1.19
C ARG A 46 10.78 14.14 1.06
N GLU A 47 11.49 14.10 -0.06
CA GLU A 47 12.64 14.96 -0.32
C GLU A 47 12.24 16.45 -0.32
N TRP A 48 11.17 16.78 -1.03
CA TRP A 48 10.70 18.17 -1.10
C TRP A 48 10.03 18.66 0.18
N TRP A 49 9.45 17.76 0.98
CA TRP A 49 8.97 18.07 2.31
C TRP A 49 10.12 18.59 3.19
N LEU A 50 11.25 17.87 3.21
CA LEU A 50 12.45 18.29 3.93
C LEU A 50 13.03 19.59 3.38
N HIS A 51 13.07 19.74 2.06
CA HIS A 51 13.55 20.97 1.41
C HIS A 51 12.69 22.20 1.76
N ALA A 52 11.37 22.02 1.84
CA ALA A 52 10.43 23.07 2.24
C ALA A 52 10.46 23.42 3.74
N GLY A 53 11.34 22.78 4.52
CA GLY A 53 11.43 22.98 5.98
C GLY A 53 10.43 22.15 6.79
N GLY A 54 9.84 21.12 6.16
CA GLY A 54 9.01 20.14 6.85
C GLY A 54 9.80 19.30 7.85
N ASP A 55 9.07 18.74 8.82
CA ASP A 55 9.64 17.93 9.89
C ASP A 55 10.30 16.64 9.37
N ARG A 56 11.55 16.38 9.79
CA ARG A 56 12.31 15.19 9.41
C ARG A 56 11.73 13.93 10.03
N ASP A 57 11.29 14.00 11.28
CA ASP A 57 10.74 12.83 11.97
C ASP A 57 9.48 12.33 11.25
N THR A 58 8.65 13.24 10.75
CA THR A 58 7.49 12.92 9.91
C THR A 58 7.89 12.23 8.60
N ALA A 59 8.93 12.73 7.91
CA ALA A 59 9.41 12.14 6.66
C ALA A 59 10.03 10.75 6.87
N ASP A 60 10.81 10.58 7.94
CA ASP A 60 11.40 9.29 8.30
C ASP A 60 10.36 8.30 8.80
N ALA A 61 9.33 8.75 9.54
CA ALA A 61 8.21 7.91 9.95
C ALA A 61 7.35 7.45 8.77
N ASP A 62 7.19 8.29 7.75
CA ASP A 62 6.52 7.93 6.50
C ASP A 62 7.34 6.91 5.71
N ARG A 63 8.63 7.18 5.50
CA ARG A 63 9.57 6.25 4.88
C ARG A 63 9.59 4.89 5.61
N TYR A 64 9.61 4.91 6.94
CA TYR A 64 9.57 3.69 7.75
C TYR A 64 8.27 2.92 7.55
N ARG A 65 7.11 3.59 7.50
CA ARG A 65 5.82 2.95 7.20
C ARG A 65 5.79 2.36 5.81
N SER A 66 6.20 3.11 4.79
CA SER A 66 6.32 2.61 3.41
C SER A 66 7.25 1.41 3.34
N HIS A 67 8.40 1.48 4.01
CA HIS A 67 9.28 0.32 4.13
C HIS A 67 8.60 -0.81 4.87
N GLN A 68 7.90 -0.64 5.99
CA GLN A 68 7.23 -1.76 6.65
C GLN A 68 6.17 -2.43 5.76
N ASP A 69 5.35 -1.63 5.07
CA ASP A 69 4.41 -2.14 4.06
C ASP A 69 5.16 -2.89 2.95
N ALA A 70 6.31 -2.36 2.53
CA ALA A 70 7.21 -2.96 1.57
C ALA A 70 8.24 -3.95 2.17
N THR A 71 8.20 -4.33 3.46
CA THR A 71 9.18 -5.20 4.18
C THR A 71 8.49 -6.33 4.98
N ILE A 72 7.17 -6.31 5.12
CA ILE A 72 6.39 -7.57 5.28
C ILE A 72 6.77 -8.58 4.16
N THR A 73 7.35 -8.08 3.08
CA THR A 73 7.89 -8.71 1.87
C THR A 73 9.16 -9.58 1.99
N ARG A 74 9.89 -9.65 3.10
CA ARG A 74 11.12 -10.48 3.17
C ARG A 74 11.39 -11.11 4.53
N ARG A 75 10.41 -11.80 5.13
CA ARG A 75 10.77 -12.73 6.21
C ARG A 75 11.63 -13.87 5.64
N PRO A 76 12.76 -14.24 6.28
CA PRO A 76 13.49 -15.43 5.87
C PRO A 76 12.53 -16.62 5.96
N GLN A 77 12.37 -17.33 4.84
CA GLN A 77 11.60 -18.57 4.79
C GLN A 77 12.17 -19.52 5.85
N LEU A 78 11.46 -19.69 6.96
CA LEU A 78 11.74 -20.78 7.88
C LEU A 78 11.42 -22.08 7.13
N PRO A 79 12.27 -23.12 7.18
CA PRO A 79 12.16 -24.32 6.34
C PRO A 79 10.88 -25.16 6.51
N GLN A 80 9.96 -24.76 7.40
CA GLN A 80 8.77 -25.52 7.79
C GLN A 80 7.44 -24.76 7.64
N GLN A 81 7.43 -23.53 7.13
CA GLN A 81 6.17 -22.91 6.74
C GLN A 81 5.87 -23.28 5.29
N ASP A 82 4.77 -24.01 5.07
CA ASP A 82 4.20 -24.18 3.74
C ASP A 82 4.18 -22.82 3.03
N PRO A 83 4.60 -22.72 1.76
CA PRO A 83 4.66 -21.47 1.01
C PRO A 83 3.24 -21.00 0.70
N THR A 84 2.51 -20.57 1.71
CA THR A 84 1.38 -19.67 1.54
C THR A 84 1.91 -18.52 0.68
N ARG A 85 1.33 -18.29 -0.48
CA ARG A 85 1.79 -17.29 -1.45
C ARG A 85 1.56 -15.90 -0.85
N TRP A 86 2.55 -15.39 -0.14
CA TRP A 86 2.56 -14.03 0.37
C TRP A 86 2.59 -13.05 -0.82
N VAL A 87 1.65 -12.11 -0.82
CA VAL A 87 1.61 -11.01 -1.81
C VAL A 87 2.25 -9.79 -1.15
N ASP A 88 3.29 -9.25 -1.77
CA ASP A 88 3.90 -8.01 -1.31
C ASP A 88 2.88 -6.87 -1.37
N ARG A 89 2.89 -5.96 -0.38
CA ARG A 89 1.96 -4.82 -0.33
C ARG A 89 2.43 -3.66 -1.19
N THR A 90 2.89 -3.98 -2.40
CA THR A 90 3.28 -3.01 -3.43
C THR A 90 2.26 -3.07 -4.57
N GLY A 91 2.02 -1.95 -5.25
CA GLY A 91 1.06 -1.91 -6.36
C GLY A 91 1.34 -2.94 -7.46
N PRO A 92 2.60 -3.15 -7.92
CA PRO A 92 2.89 -4.17 -8.93
C PRO A 92 2.56 -5.60 -8.45
N ALA A 93 2.90 -5.93 -7.19
CA ALA A 93 2.67 -7.26 -6.65
C ALA A 93 1.18 -7.53 -6.39
N VAL A 94 0.46 -6.54 -5.85
CA VAL A 94 -1.01 -6.58 -5.73
C VAL A 94 -1.64 -6.83 -7.09
N PHE A 95 -1.32 -6.00 -8.10
CA PHE A 95 -1.87 -6.16 -9.45
C PHE A 95 -1.59 -7.55 -10.04
N ALA A 96 -0.35 -8.04 -9.92
CA ALA A 96 0.04 -9.35 -10.42
C ALA A 96 -0.75 -10.49 -9.75
N ALA A 97 -1.07 -10.37 -8.48
CA ALA A 97 -1.79 -11.38 -7.70
C ALA A 97 -3.31 -11.34 -7.85
N LEU A 98 -3.90 -10.29 -8.46
CA LEU A 98 -5.34 -10.18 -8.67
C LEU A 98 -5.87 -11.07 -9.80
N SER A 99 -7.15 -11.43 -9.73
CA SER A 99 -7.89 -12.07 -10.81
C SER A 99 -8.06 -11.12 -12.01
N PRO A 100 -8.30 -11.60 -13.24
CA PRO A 100 -8.49 -10.72 -14.39
C PRO A 100 -9.60 -9.68 -14.23
N GLY A 101 -10.72 -10.05 -13.59
CA GLY A 101 -11.83 -9.12 -13.34
C GLY A 101 -11.49 -8.07 -12.28
N ASP A 102 -10.76 -8.45 -11.24
CA ASP A 102 -10.31 -7.53 -10.19
C ASP A 102 -9.20 -6.61 -10.69
N ARG A 103 -8.33 -7.06 -11.60
CA ARG A 103 -7.30 -6.22 -12.23
C ARG A 103 -7.92 -5.01 -12.93
N VAL A 104 -9.00 -5.21 -13.70
CA VAL A 104 -9.70 -4.09 -14.37
C VAL A 104 -10.25 -3.09 -13.37
N ARG A 105 -10.80 -3.57 -12.24
CA ARG A 105 -11.33 -2.70 -11.17
C ARG A 105 -10.22 -1.97 -10.44
N PHE A 106 -9.13 -2.65 -10.11
CA PHE A 106 -7.93 -2.05 -9.55
C PHE A 106 -7.38 -0.95 -10.46
N GLU A 107 -7.27 -1.21 -11.78
CA GLU A 107 -6.79 -0.22 -12.75
C GLU A 107 -7.65 1.04 -12.77
N LEU A 108 -8.98 0.88 -12.70
CA LEU A 108 -9.91 2.01 -12.64
C LEU A 108 -9.74 2.81 -11.33
N ASP A 109 -9.67 2.13 -10.19
CA ASP A 109 -9.49 2.77 -8.88
C ASP A 109 -8.14 3.48 -8.80
N PHE A 110 -7.07 2.84 -9.28
CA PHE A 110 -5.72 3.39 -9.30
C PHE A 110 -5.61 4.57 -10.27
N ALA A 111 -6.22 4.49 -11.46
CA ALA A 111 -6.28 5.60 -12.39
C ALA A 111 -7.03 6.80 -11.81
N GLY A 112 -8.17 6.57 -11.15
CA GLY A 112 -8.92 7.62 -10.46
C GLY A 112 -8.11 8.27 -9.33
N ALA A 113 -7.39 7.47 -8.54
CA ALA A 113 -6.48 7.98 -7.51
C ALA A 113 -5.29 8.75 -8.12
N ALA A 114 -4.76 8.32 -9.27
CA ALA A 114 -3.70 9.01 -9.97
C ALA A 114 -4.17 10.34 -10.58
N ASP A 115 -5.40 10.40 -11.09
CA ASP A 115 -6.01 11.63 -11.59
C ASP A 115 -6.25 12.63 -10.46
N PHE A 116 -6.68 12.15 -9.30
CA PHE A 116 -6.76 12.95 -8.08
C PHE A 116 -5.38 13.46 -7.66
N ALA A 117 -4.36 12.59 -7.61
CA ALA A 117 -3.01 12.93 -7.22
C ALA A 117 -2.36 13.96 -8.16
N ALA A 118 -2.68 13.92 -9.46
CA ALA A 118 -2.22 14.91 -10.43
C ALA A 118 -2.79 16.32 -10.17
N GLN A 119 -4.03 16.38 -9.69
CA GLN A 119 -4.71 17.66 -9.43
C GLN A 119 -4.38 18.24 -8.05
N SER A 120 -4.21 17.36 -7.06
CA SER A 120 -4.07 17.74 -5.65
C SER A 120 -2.62 17.70 -5.14
N TYR A 121 -1.71 17.05 -5.86
CA TYR A 121 -0.37 16.69 -5.39
C TYR A 121 -0.38 15.80 -4.12
N ASP A 122 -1.48 15.09 -3.89
CA ASP A 122 -1.64 14.16 -2.78
C ASP A 122 -1.59 12.71 -3.26
N HIS A 123 -0.43 12.08 -3.07
CA HIS A 123 -0.17 10.69 -3.48
C HIS A 123 -0.80 9.65 -2.54
N ARG A 124 -1.30 10.04 -1.36
CA ARG A 124 -1.76 9.10 -0.33
C ARG A 124 -2.95 8.26 -0.78
N ARG A 125 -3.80 8.80 -1.65
CA ARG A 125 -4.93 8.04 -2.21
C ARG A 125 -4.47 6.84 -3.04
N LEU A 126 -3.29 6.91 -3.69
CA LEU A 126 -2.70 5.77 -4.38
C LEU A 126 -2.32 4.65 -3.40
N VAL A 127 -1.74 5.03 -2.25
CA VAL A 127 -1.36 4.10 -1.18
C VAL A 127 -2.59 3.41 -0.59
N GLU A 128 -3.67 4.17 -0.39
CA GLU A 128 -4.95 3.64 0.07
C GLU A 128 -5.52 2.61 -0.91
N VAL A 129 -5.50 2.87 -2.22
CA VAL A 129 -5.94 1.90 -3.25
C VAL A 129 -5.13 0.60 -3.16
N VAL A 130 -3.80 0.68 -3.10
CA VAL A 130 -2.95 -0.52 -2.96
C VAL A 130 -3.28 -1.28 -1.68
N SER A 131 -3.50 -0.57 -0.57
CA SER A 131 -3.89 -1.15 0.71
C SER A 131 -5.26 -1.85 0.65
N GLU A 132 -6.27 -1.22 0.05
CA GLU A 132 -7.63 -1.77 -0.10
C GLU A 132 -7.62 -3.05 -0.93
N TRP A 133 -6.84 -3.07 -2.02
CA TRP A 133 -6.76 -4.20 -2.95
C TRP A 133 -5.79 -5.31 -2.52
N TRP A 134 -4.97 -5.08 -1.49
CA TRP A 134 -4.04 -6.09 -0.98
C TRP A 134 -4.77 -7.33 -0.43
N THR A 135 -5.88 -7.16 0.29
CA THR A 135 -6.63 -8.30 0.84
C THR A 135 -7.26 -9.18 -0.27
N PRO A 136 -7.96 -8.62 -1.27
CA PRO A 136 -8.38 -9.37 -2.46
C PRO A 136 -7.23 -10.11 -3.16
N ALA A 137 -6.07 -9.47 -3.32
CA ALA A 137 -4.89 -10.08 -3.92
C ALA A 137 -4.37 -11.28 -3.12
N CYS A 138 -4.28 -11.15 -1.79
CA CYS A 138 -3.92 -12.26 -0.90
C CYS A 138 -4.90 -13.42 -0.99
N ARG A 139 -6.21 -13.16 -1.05
CA ARG A 139 -7.24 -14.20 -1.19
C ARG A 139 -7.11 -14.95 -2.51
N ASN A 140 -6.91 -14.22 -3.62
CA ASN A 140 -6.75 -14.83 -4.93
C ASN A 140 -5.44 -15.65 -5.05
N ALA A 141 -4.37 -15.20 -4.41
CA ALA A 141 -3.11 -15.92 -4.38
C ALA A 141 -3.17 -17.21 -3.53
N ASN A 142 -4.08 -17.28 -2.55
CA ASN A 142 -4.20 -18.37 -1.56
C ASN A 142 -5.64 -18.94 -1.49
N PRO A 143 -6.15 -19.55 -2.57
CA PRO A 143 -7.53 -20.03 -2.63
C PRO A 143 -7.86 -21.14 -1.61
N GLU A 144 -6.87 -21.95 -1.23
CA GLU A 144 -6.99 -22.98 -0.18
C GLU A 144 -7.25 -22.38 1.21
N HIS A 145 -6.65 -21.23 1.53
CA HIS A 145 -6.86 -20.54 2.81
C HIS A 145 -8.24 -19.90 2.87
N GLN A 146 -8.75 -19.41 1.74
CA GLN A 146 -10.11 -18.89 1.65
C GLN A 146 -11.15 -19.97 1.99
N GLN A 147 -10.92 -21.24 1.62
CA GLN A 147 -11.82 -22.34 1.96
C GLN A 147 -11.78 -22.67 3.46
N ILE A 148 -10.60 -22.58 4.08
CA ILE A 148 -10.41 -22.76 5.53
C ILE A 148 -11.12 -21.63 6.30
N ASP A 149 -10.94 -20.37 5.90
CA ASP A 149 -11.59 -19.22 6.52
C ASP A 149 -13.11 -19.30 6.40
N LEU A 150 -13.63 -19.67 5.22
CA LEU A 150 -15.07 -19.85 5.02
C LEU A 150 -15.64 -21.00 5.85
N ALA A 151 -14.89 -22.10 6.02
CA ALA A 151 -15.29 -23.19 6.89
C ALA A 151 -15.28 -22.75 8.37
N MET A 152 -14.30 -21.96 8.79
CA MET A 152 -14.23 -21.40 10.14
C MET A 152 -15.37 -20.42 10.43
N ILE A 153 -15.68 -19.51 9.50
CA ILE A 153 -16.83 -18.59 9.60
C ILE A 153 -18.13 -19.38 9.73
N ARG A 154 -18.35 -20.42 8.91
CA ARG A 154 -19.54 -21.28 8.99
C ARG A 154 -19.65 -22.00 10.34
N ARG A 155 -18.53 -22.42 10.93
CA ARG A 155 -18.52 -23.04 12.27
C ARG A 155 -18.89 -22.04 13.36
N ILE A 156 -18.36 -20.82 13.28
CA ILE A 156 -18.72 -19.72 14.19
C ILE A 156 -20.22 -19.37 14.06
N GLU A 157 -20.72 -19.21 12.83
CA GLU A 157 -22.14 -18.95 12.56
C GLU A 157 -23.06 -20.09 13.02
N ALA A 158 -22.57 -21.33 13.00
CA ALA A 158 -23.27 -22.50 13.52
C ALA A 158 -23.20 -22.65 15.06
N GLY A 159 -22.54 -21.73 15.77
CA GLY A 159 -22.42 -21.74 17.23
C GLY A 159 -21.45 -22.81 17.76
N ASP A 160 -20.46 -23.23 16.96
CA ASP A 160 -19.45 -24.20 17.39
C ASP A 160 -18.47 -23.54 18.39
N GLU A 161 -18.72 -23.73 19.68
CA GLU A 161 -17.92 -23.18 20.78
C GLU A 161 -16.49 -23.75 20.82
N SER A 162 -16.21 -24.86 20.12
CA SER A 162 -14.88 -25.46 20.05
C SER A 162 -13.86 -24.58 19.32
N VAL A 163 -14.31 -23.53 18.62
CA VAL A 163 -13.45 -22.58 17.90
C VAL A 163 -12.71 -21.65 18.86
N PHE A 164 -13.23 -21.44 20.09
CA PHE A 164 -12.65 -20.54 21.08
C PHE A 164 -11.78 -21.23 22.14
N THR A 165 -11.75 -22.56 22.16
CA THR A 165 -11.09 -23.34 23.22
C THR A 165 -9.62 -23.67 23.00
N ASP A 166 -9.03 -23.39 21.83
CA ASP A 166 -7.64 -23.80 21.52
C ASP A 166 -6.55 -22.79 21.94
N GLY A 167 -6.91 -21.77 22.74
CA GLY A 167 -6.02 -20.69 23.18
C GLY A 167 -5.53 -20.78 24.63
N GLY A 168 -5.74 -21.89 25.33
CA GLY A 168 -5.59 -21.90 26.78
C GLY A 168 -5.15 -23.20 27.42
N GLU A 169 -3.96 -23.71 27.09
CA GLU A 169 -3.20 -24.57 28.00
C GLU A 169 -1.70 -24.24 27.94
N LEU A 170 -1.29 -23.22 28.70
CA LEU A 170 0.01 -23.23 29.36
C LEU A 170 -0.29 -23.45 30.84
N SER A 171 -0.07 -24.68 31.31
CA SER A 171 0.09 -25.04 32.71
C SER A 171 1.28 -25.99 32.82
#